data_AF-A0A7W5L031-F1
#
_entry.id   AF-A0A7W5L031-F1
#
_cell.length_a   1.000
_cell.length_b   1.000
_cell.length_c   1.000
_cell.angle_alpha   90.00
_cell.angle_beta   90.00
_cell.angle_gamma   90.00
#
_symmetry.space_group_name_H-M   'P 1'
#
loop_
_entity.id
_entity.type
_entity.pdbx_description
1 polymer ?
#
loop_
_entity_poly.entity_id
_entity_poly.type
_entity_poly.pdbx_seq_one_letter_code
_entity_poly.pdbx_strand_id
1 'polypeptide(L)'
;MKLKLIAALTILSLSPALALASPSCTKEPKSKWMPEAAMKAKIDAMGYQVKTFEITGNCYEIYGKDKNGDRAEVYFNPVSGEIVQKGD
;
A
#
# COMPACT_ATOMS: atom_id res chain seq x y z
N MET A 1 22.47 59.32 -3.45
CA MET A 1 23.05 58.19 -4.21
C MET A 1 22.39 56.89 -3.79
N LYS A 2 21.87 56.15 -4.78
CA LYS A 2 21.69 54.69 -4.81
C LYS A 2 20.66 54.06 -3.84
N LEU A 3 19.39 54.08 -4.25
CA LEU A 3 18.43 53.07 -3.79
C LEU A 3 18.44 51.94 -4.83
N LYS A 4 19.14 50.85 -4.53
CA LYS A 4 19.19 49.66 -5.39
C LYS A 4 17.87 48.90 -5.25
N LEU A 5 17.08 48.85 -6.33
CA LEU A 5 15.95 47.92 -6.45
C LEU A 5 16.50 46.49 -6.34
N ILE A 6 16.11 45.78 -5.28
CA ILE A 6 16.32 44.34 -5.17
C ILE A 6 15.05 43.69 -5.72
N ALA A 7 15.13 43.21 -6.97
CA ALA A 7 14.11 42.38 -7.58
C ALA A 7 14.09 41.03 -6.84
N ALA A 8 13.04 40.77 -6.07
CA ALA A 8 12.82 39.48 -5.44
C ALA A 8 12.28 38.49 -6.47
N LEU A 9 13.16 37.64 -7.02
CA LEU A 9 12.78 36.45 -7.79
C LEU A 9 12.24 35.41 -6.81
N THR A 10 10.92 35.25 -6.74
CA THR A 10 10.28 34.14 -6.03
C THR A 10 10.39 32.88 -6.90
N ILE A 11 11.36 32.03 -6.57
CA ILE A 11 11.52 30.70 -7.18
C ILE A 11 10.38 29.83 -6.62
N LEU A 12 9.39 29.51 -7.45
CA LEU A 12 8.34 28.56 -7.12
C LEU A 12 8.96 27.15 -7.20
N SER A 13 9.43 26.64 -6.06
CA SER A 13 9.92 25.26 -5.95
C SER A 13 8.73 24.29 -6.08
N LEU A 14 8.50 23.76 -7.27
CA LEU A 14 7.67 22.56 -7.46
C LEU A 14 8.42 21.38 -6.84
N SER A 15 8.07 21.01 -5.62
CA SER A 15 8.48 19.74 -5.04
C SER A 15 7.81 18.60 -5.82
N PRO A 16 8.55 17.61 -6.33
CA PRO A 16 7.94 16.43 -6.93
C PRO A 16 7.11 15.71 -5.86
N ALA A 17 5.83 15.50 -6.12
CA ALA A 17 5.02 14.59 -5.31
C ALA A 17 5.65 13.20 -5.43
N LEU A 18 6.16 12.67 -4.32
CA LEU A 18 6.62 11.30 -4.25
C LEU A 18 5.39 10.41 -4.42
N ALA A 19 5.22 9.80 -5.61
CA ALA A 19 4.29 8.70 -5.77
C ALA A 19 4.86 7.50 -5.00
N LEU A 20 4.26 7.16 -3.86
CA LEU A 20 4.64 5.96 -3.13
C LEU A 20 4.27 4.74 -3.98
N ALA A 21 5.27 3.94 -4.35
CA ALA A 21 5.04 2.68 -5.03
C ALA A 21 4.53 1.64 -4.02
N SER A 22 3.59 0.80 -4.45
CA SER A 22 3.11 -0.35 -3.68
C SER A 22 4.26 -1.29 -3.30
N PRO A 23 4.15 -2.03 -2.18
CA PRO A 23 5.20 -2.92 -1.71
C PRO A 23 5.46 -4.08 -2.68
N SER A 24 6.67 -4.65 -2.62
CA SER A 24 7.02 -5.87 -3.35
C SER A 24 6.85 -7.09 -2.45
N CYS A 25 5.83 -7.91 -2.72
CA CYS A 25 5.49 -9.04 -1.86
C CYS A 25 6.14 -10.38 -2.26
N THR A 26 6.32 -10.67 -3.55
CA THR A 26 6.95 -11.93 -3.99
C THR A 26 7.57 -11.85 -5.39
N LYS A 27 8.58 -12.67 -5.66
CA LYS A 27 9.16 -12.87 -7.01
C LYS A 27 8.64 -14.15 -7.68
N GLU A 28 7.86 -14.94 -6.97
CA GLU A 28 7.35 -16.22 -7.45
C GLU A 28 6.25 -16.03 -8.50
N PRO A 29 6.15 -16.94 -9.50
CA PRO A 29 5.11 -16.87 -10.51
C PRO A 29 3.72 -17.06 -9.90
N LYS A 30 2.69 -16.49 -10.55
CA LYS A 30 1.29 -16.60 -10.10
C LYS A 30 0.79 -18.04 -9.92
N SER A 31 1.39 -19.02 -10.60
CA SER A 31 1.07 -20.45 -10.43
C SER A 31 1.40 -21.00 -9.03
N LYS A 32 2.27 -20.33 -8.27
CA LYS A 32 2.58 -20.67 -6.87
C LYS A 32 1.74 -19.89 -5.86
N TRP A 33 0.93 -18.94 -6.32
CA TRP A 33 0.08 -18.15 -5.42
C TRP A 33 -1.07 -19.01 -4.94
N MET A 34 -1.44 -18.83 -3.67
CA MET A 34 -2.64 -19.49 -3.16
C MET A 34 -3.88 -18.93 -3.87
N PRO A 35 -4.93 -19.75 -4.08
CA PRO A 35 -6.19 -19.26 -4.59
C PRO A 35 -6.74 -18.13 -3.70
N GLU A 36 -7.36 -17.12 -4.30
CA GLU A 36 -7.88 -15.97 -3.55
C GLU A 36 -8.84 -16.38 -2.43
N ALA A 37 -9.65 -17.42 -2.65
CA ALA A 37 -10.57 -17.94 -1.62
C ALA A 37 -9.82 -18.48 -0.39
N ALA A 38 -8.68 -19.14 -0.61
CA ALA A 38 -7.83 -19.63 0.49
C ALA A 38 -7.18 -18.46 1.24
N MET A 39 -6.75 -17.41 0.51
CA MET A 39 -6.23 -16.21 1.14
C MET A 39 -7.30 -15.48 1.96
N LYS A 40 -8.50 -15.26 1.40
CA LYS A 40 -9.63 -14.62 2.09
C LYS A 40 -9.97 -15.35 3.39
N ALA A 41 -10.09 -16.68 3.35
CA ALA A 41 -10.33 -17.49 4.55
C ALA A 41 -9.22 -17.34 5.60
N LYS A 42 -7.95 -17.28 5.18
CA LYS A 42 -6.81 -17.05 6.08
C LYS A 42 -6.86 -15.66 6.71
N ILE A 43 -7.20 -14.63 5.92
CA ILE A 43 -7.33 -13.24 6.39
C ILE A 43 -8.49 -13.10 7.38
N ASP A 44 -9.63 -13.74 7.10
CA ASP A 44 -10.78 -13.78 8.00
C ASP A 44 -10.41 -14.46 9.34
N ALA A 45 -9.64 -15.56 9.28
CA ALA A 45 -9.14 -16.24 10.48
C ALA A 45 -8.14 -15.41 11.30
N MET A 46 -7.48 -14.42 10.70
CA MET A 46 -6.65 -13.43 11.41
C MET A 46 -7.49 -12.33 12.10
N GLY A 47 -8.81 -12.32 11.90
CA GLY A 47 -9.75 -11.37 12.51
C GLY A 47 -9.97 -10.10 11.69
N TYR A 48 -9.59 -10.08 10.42
CA TYR A 48 -9.91 -8.97 9.52
C TYR A 48 -11.32 -9.12 8.97
N GLN A 49 -12.02 -8.00 8.84
CA GLN A 49 -13.29 -7.90 8.12
C GLN A 49 -13.02 -7.31 6.74
N VAL A 50 -12.86 -8.17 5.75
CA VAL A 50 -12.51 -7.77 4.38
C VAL A 50 -13.71 -7.13 3.68
N LYS A 51 -13.53 -5.90 3.19
CA LYS A 51 -14.51 -5.20 2.34
C LYS A 51 -14.10 -5.28 0.87
N THR A 52 -12.82 -5.11 0.59
CA THR A 52 -12.22 -5.20 -0.75
C THR A 52 -11.04 -6.15 -0.68
N PHE A 53 -10.90 -6.98 -1.70
CA PHE A 53 -9.73 -7.82 -1.92
C PHE A 53 -9.28 -7.61 -3.36
N GLU A 54 -8.01 -7.26 -3.55
CA GLU A 54 -7.45 -6.98 -4.87
C GLU A 54 -6.02 -7.49 -5.01
N ILE A 55 -5.53 -7.47 -6.25
CA ILE A 55 -4.14 -7.80 -6.58
C ILE A 55 -3.44 -6.51 -6.95
N THR A 56 -2.52 -6.07 -6.11
CA THR A 56 -1.73 -4.86 -6.33
C THR A 56 -0.28 -5.25 -6.53
N GLY A 57 0.21 -5.05 -7.76
CA GLY A 57 1.53 -5.53 -8.17
C GLY A 57 1.67 -7.05 -8.03
N ASN A 58 2.52 -7.47 -7.10
CA ASN A 58 2.80 -8.86 -6.75
C ASN A 58 2.23 -9.26 -5.37
N CYS A 59 1.27 -8.50 -4.85
CA CYS A 59 0.63 -8.69 -3.54
C CYS A 59 -0.84 -9.09 -3.69
N TYR A 60 -1.37 -9.74 -2.65
CA TYR A 60 -2.80 -9.62 -2.36
C TYR A 60 -3.01 -8.49 -1.37
N GLU A 61 -3.97 -7.63 -1.62
CA GLU A 61 -4.28 -6.47 -0.80
C GLU A 61 -5.72 -6.54 -0.33
N ILE A 62 -5.95 -6.16 0.93
CA ILE A 62 -7.29 -5.97 1.46
C ILE A 62 -7.49 -4.57 1.99
N TYR A 63 -8.73 -4.10 1.82
CA TYR A 63 -9.28 -2.97 2.54
C TYR A 63 -10.43 -3.45 3.40
N GLY A 64 -10.48 -3.01 4.65
CA GLY A 64 -11.49 -3.46 5.58
C GLY A 64 -11.32 -2.90 6.96
N LYS A 65 -11.62 -3.74 7.95
CA LYS A 65 -11.35 -3.47 9.35
C LYS A 65 -10.51 -4.56 9.98
N ASP A 66 -9.69 -4.21 10.95
CA ASP A 66 -9.00 -5.20 11.78
C ASP A 66 -9.89 -5.69 12.94
N LYS A 67 -9.32 -6.53 13.81
CA LYS A 67 -10.01 -7.10 14.98
C LYS A 67 -10.46 -6.05 16.01
N ASN A 68 -9.86 -4.86 16.02
CA ASN A 68 -10.24 -3.76 16.90
C ASN A 68 -11.32 -2.87 16.27
N GLY A 69 -11.65 -3.11 14.99
CA GLY A 69 -12.59 -2.30 14.23
C GLY A 69 -11.95 -1.10 13.53
N ASP A 70 -10.63 -0.97 13.60
CA ASP A 70 -9.87 0.10 12.95
C ASP A 70 -9.74 -0.17 11.46
N ARG A 71 -9.58 0.88 10.66
CA ARG A 71 -9.39 0.74 9.20
C ARG A 71 -8.10 -0.04 8.94
N ALA A 72 -8.18 -0.99 8.03
CA ALA A 72 -7.05 -1.82 7.65
C ALA A 72 -6.88 -1.79 6.12
N GLU A 73 -5.72 -1.32 5.67
CA GLU A 73 -5.15 -1.60 4.36
C GLU A 73 -3.96 -2.53 4.59
N VAL A 74 -3.96 -3.73 4.02
CA VAL A 74 -2.92 -4.73 4.31
C VAL A 74 -2.52 -5.48 3.06
N TYR A 75 -1.21 -5.52 2.81
CA TYR A 75 -0.58 -6.24 1.72
C TYR A 75 -0.01 -7.57 2.23
N PHE A 76 -0.37 -8.65 1.57
CA PHE A 76 0.01 -10.01 1.88
C PHE A 76 0.87 -10.61 0.78
N ASN A 77 1.85 -11.42 1.18
CA ASN A 77 2.55 -12.30 0.28
C ASN A 77 1.57 -13.38 -0.23
N PRO A 78 1.32 -13.48 -1.54
CA PRO A 78 0.32 -14.39 -2.07
C PRO A 78 0.75 -15.87 -2.04
N VAL A 79 2.02 -16.16 -1.73
CA VAL A 79 2.54 -17.54 -1.57
C VAL A 79 2.47 -17.97 -0.10
N SER A 80 2.98 -17.16 0.82
CA SER A 80 3.01 -17.52 2.26
C SER A 80 1.75 -17.08 3.03
N GLY A 81 1.05 -16.06 2.55
CA GLY A 81 -0.06 -15.40 3.27
C GLY A 81 0.39 -14.65 4.51
N GLU A 82 1.65 -14.24 4.56
CA GLU A 82 2.19 -13.37 5.59
C GLU A 82 1.92 -11.91 5.23
N ILE A 83 1.74 -11.08 6.26
CA ILE A 83 1.65 -9.63 6.10
C ILE A 83 3.02 -9.10 5.70
N VAL A 84 3.08 -8.41 4.57
CA VAL A 84 4.29 -7.73 4.08
C VAL A 84 4.30 -6.28 4.54
N GLN A 85 3.16 -5.61 4.45
CA GLN A 85 3.00 -4.22 4.87
C GLN A 85 1.55 -3.97 5.29
N LYS A 86 1.36 -3.06 6.25
CA LYS A 86 0.08 -2.42 6.53
C LYS A 86 0.14 -0.99 5.98
N GLY A 87 -0.85 -0.61 5.19
CA GLY A 87 -1.03 0.77 4.75
C GLY A 87 -1.42 1.67 5.94
N ASP A 88 -1.21 2.97 5.74
CA ASP A 88 -1.46 4.03 6.74
C ASP A 88 -2.94 4.46 6.79
#